data_AF-A0A2V7FBU3-F1
#
_entry.id   AF-A0A2V7FBU3-F1
#
_cell.length_a   1.000
_cell.length_b   1.000
_cell.length_c   1.000
_cell.angle_alpha   90.00
_cell.angle_beta   90.00
_cell.angle_gamma   90.00
#
_symmetry.space_group_name_H-M   'P 1'
#
loop_
_entity.id
_entity.type
_entity.pdbx_description
1 polymer ?
#
loop_
_entity_poly.entity_id
_entity_poly.type
_entity_poly.pdbx_seq_one_letter_code
_entity_poly.pdbx_strand_id
1 'polypeptide(L)'
;MPIYEYECHDCRRRVSLLVLRPSTAPPPTCPRCHGSGLSRVMSRFATVKSEEARLESLADSSDFGDLDENDPASAARFMKKMGRELGDDLGEDFESAMDEALSEGEGGETDAAAPESGDASGAFDDL
;
A
#
# COMPACT_ATOMS: atom_id res chain seq x y z
N MET A 1 -4.13 -25.75 -16.59
CA MET A 1 -5.59 -25.78 -16.44
C MET A 1 -6.05 -24.38 -16.03
N PRO A 2 -6.67 -23.59 -16.92
CA PRO A 2 -7.01 -22.22 -16.59
C PRO A 2 -8.20 -22.20 -15.61
N ILE A 3 -7.95 -21.65 -14.43
CA ILE A 3 -8.97 -21.31 -13.44
C ILE A 3 -9.30 -19.84 -13.66
N TYR A 4 -10.58 -19.52 -13.75
CA TYR A 4 -11.05 -18.15 -13.90
C TYR A 4 -11.87 -17.74 -12.69
N GLU A 5 -11.79 -16.47 -12.33
CA GLU A 5 -12.58 -15.89 -11.27
C GLU A 5 -13.82 -15.20 -11.84
N TYR A 6 -14.95 -15.38 -11.15
CA TYR A 6 -16.22 -14.78 -11.50
C TYR A 6 -16.86 -14.12 -10.27
N GLU A 7 -17.53 -13.00 -10.48
CA GLU A 7 -18.42 -12.38 -9.51
C GLU A 7 -19.87 -12.72 -9.86
N CYS A 8 -20.61 -13.29 -8.91
CA CYS A 8 -22.02 -13.60 -9.09
C CYS A 8 -22.87 -12.39 -8.65
N HIS A 9 -23.72 -11.89 -9.54
CA HIS A 9 -24.60 -10.75 -9.26
C HIS A 9 -25.78 -11.10 -8.34
N ASP A 10 -26.18 -12.37 -8.29
CA ASP A 10 -27.31 -12.83 -7.46
C ASP A 10 -26.94 -12.94 -5.97
N CYS A 11 -25.77 -13.52 -5.66
CA CYS A 11 -25.32 -13.71 -4.27
C CYS A 11 -24.12 -12.84 -3.87
N ARG A 12 -23.61 -12.00 -4.79
CA ARG A 12 -22.47 -11.07 -4.61
C ARG A 12 -21.19 -11.72 -4.08
N ARG A 13 -20.97 -12.99 -4.42
CA ARG A 13 -19.79 -13.76 -4.02
C ARG A 13 -18.90 -14.01 -5.22
N ARG A 14 -17.59 -13.95 -4.97
CA ARG A 14 -16.58 -14.39 -5.93
C ARG A 14 -16.43 -15.90 -5.89
N VAL A 15 -16.31 -16.52 -7.05
CA VAL A 15 -16.12 -17.96 -7.22
C VAL A 15 -15.06 -18.25 -8.27
N SER A 16 -14.24 -19.26 -8.03
CA SER A 16 -13.22 -19.72 -8.97
C SER A 16 -13.74 -20.95 -9.70
N LEU A 17 -13.80 -20.88 -11.03
CA LEU A 17 -14.34 -21.94 -11.87
C LEU A 17 -13.26 -22.45 -12.84
N LEU A 18 -13.17 -23.77 -12.92
CA LEU A 18 -12.35 -24.43 -13.92
C LEU A 18 -13.08 -24.39 -15.27
N VAL A 19 -12.52 -23.68 -16.25
CA VAL A 19 -13.08 -23.65 -17.61
C VAL A 19 -12.05 -24.22 -18.57
N LEU A 20 -12.26 -25.46 -19.01
CA LEU A 20 -11.32 -26.18 -19.86
C LEU A 20 -11.11 -25.53 -21.23
N ARG A 21 -12.19 -25.00 -21.84
CA ARG A 21 -12.20 -24.40 -23.18
C ARG A 21 -13.06 -23.13 -23.19
N PRO A 22 -12.51 -21.95 -22.90
CA PRO A 22 -13.30 -20.72 -22.77
C PRO A 22 -14.03 -20.31 -24.06
N SER A 23 -13.53 -20.69 -25.24
CA SER A 23 -14.16 -20.38 -26.53
C SER A 23 -15.43 -21.19 -26.83
N THR A 24 -15.61 -22.33 -26.19
CA THR A 24 -16.75 -23.24 -26.41
C THR A 24 -17.49 -23.61 -25.13
N ALA A 25 -17.12 -23.01 -24.01
CA ALA A 25 -17.73 -23.29 -22.73
C ALA A 25 -19.16 -22.75 -22.68
N PRO A 26 -20.11 -23.53 -22.11
CA PRO A 26 -21.42 -22.99 -21.77
C PRO A 26 -21.29 -21.88 -20.72
N PRO A 27 -22.29 -20.99 -20.60
CA PRO A 27 -22.28 -19.95 -19.60
C PRO A 27 -22.16 -20.57 -18.19
N PRO A 28 -21.23 -20.09 -17.35
CA PRO A 28 -21.02 -20.64 -16.03
C PRO A 28 -22.20 -20.36 -15.11
N THR A 29 -22.48 -21.28 -14.18
CA THR A 29 -23.48 -21.12 -13.13
C THR A 29 -22.79 -21.00 -11.78
N CYS A 30 -23.35 -20.19 -10.87
CA CYS A 30 -22.79 -20.01 -9.54
C CYS A 30 -22.92 -21.32 -8.72
N PRO A 31 -21.83 -21.90 -8.19
CA PRO A 31 -21.89 -23.13 -7.39
C PRO A 31 -22.52 -22.91 -6.00
N ARG A 32 -22.82 -21.65 -5.62
CA ARG A 32 -23.40 -21.30 -4.31
C ARG A 32 -24.90 -21.06 -4.37
N CYS A 33 -25.37 -20.34 -5.38
CA CYS A 33 -26.77 -19.93 -5.50
C CYS A 33 -27.45 -20.42 -6.79
N HIS A 34 -26.71 -21.08 -7.70
CA HIS A 34 -27.19 -21.56 -9.00
C HIS A 34 -27.67 -20.47 -9.97
N GLY A 35 -27.44 -19.20 -9.64
CA GLY A 35 -27.66 -18.08 -10.54
C GLY A 35 -26.77 -18.13 -11.79
N SER A 36 -27.26 -17.52 -12.88
CA SER A 36 -26.57 -17.43 -14.17
C SER A 36 -25.93 -16.05 -14.41
N GLY A 37 -26.20 -15.07 -13.54
CA GLY A 37 -25.62 -13.72 -13.63
C GLY A 37 -24.18 -13.69 -13.12
N LEU A 38 -23.23 -14.24 -13.87
CA LEU A 38 -21.80 -14.23 -13.52
C LEU A 38 -21.02 -13.37 -14.51
N SER A 39 -20.20 -12.46 -13.97
CA SER A 39 -19.21 -11.69 -14.74
C SER A 39 -17.81 -12.16 -14.40
N ARG A 40 -16.95 -12.32 -15.42
CA ARG A 40 -15.56 -12.71 -15.20
C ARG A 40 -14.80 -11.52 -14.64
N VAL A 41 -14.07 -11.73 -13.55
CA VAL A 41 -13.19 -10.73 -12.94
C VAL A 41 -11.74 -11.10 -13.20
N MET A 42 -10.90 -10.08 -13.34
CA MET A 42 -9.45 -10.24 -13.40
C MET A 42 -8.87 -9.89 -12.04
N SER A 43 -7.95 -10.73 -11.55
CA SER A 43 -7.18 -10.40 -10.35
C SER A 43 -6.43 -9.07 -10.57
N ARG A 44 -6.35 -8.27 -9.50
CA ARG A 44 -5.52 -7.07 -9.50
C ARG A 44 -4.09 -7.51 -9.20
N PHE A 45 -3.18 -7.28 -10.12
CA PHE A 45 -1.75 -7.49 -9.89
C PHE A 45 -1.14 -6.18 -9.39
N ALA A 46 -0.30 -6.26 -8.36
CA ALA A 46 0.60 -5.17 -8.00
C ALA A 46 1.91 -5.36 -8.77
N THR A 47 2.36 -4.34 -9.48
CA THR A 47 3.68 -4.32 -10.12
C THR A 47 4.64 -3.55 -9.24
N VAL A 48 5.78 -4.14 -8.90
CA VAL A 48 6.87 -3.44 -8.20
C VAL A 48 7.42 -2.36 -9.14
N LYS A 49 7.42 -1.10 -8.70
CA LYS A 49 8.04 0.00 -9.46
C LYS A 49 9.57 -0.18 -9.45
N SER A 50 10.25 0.09 -10.57
CA SER A 50 11.71 0.19 -10.56
C SER A 50 12.15 1.43 -9.75
N GLU A 51 13.37 1.41 -9.23
CA GLU A 51 13.94 2.54 -8.49
C GLU A 51 13.91 3.84 -9.31
N GLU A 52 14.22 3.76 -10.61
CA GLU A 52 14.14 4.89 -11.54
C GLU A 52 12.71 5.46 -11.66
N ALA A 53 11.70 4.59 -11.74
CA ALA A 53 10.30 5.02 -11.79
C ALA A 53 9.79 5.58 -10.45
N ARG A 54 10.42 5.22 -9.31
CA ARG A 54 10.16 5.84 -8.00
C ARG A 54 10.81 7.22 -7.91
N LEU A 55 12.05 7.37 -8.38
CA LEU A 55 12.73 8.66 -8.41
C LEU A 55 12.03 9.65 -9.35
N GLU A 56 11.51 9.17 -10.48
CA GLU A 56 10.72 10.00 -11.40
C GLU A 56 9.40 10.45 -10.79
N SER A 57 8.70 9.60 -10.02
CA SER A 57 7.47 10.02 -9.33
C SER A 57 7.74 11.01 -8.20
N LEU A 58 8.83 10.85 -7.46
CA LEU A 58 9.27 11.82 -6.45
C LEU A 58 9.66 13.17 -7.06
N ALA A 59 10.15 13.18 -8.30
CA ALA A 59 10.51 14.39 -9.04
C ALA A 59 9.30 15.08 -9.69
N ASP A 60 8.14 14.43 -9.76
CA ASP A 60 6.94 15.01 -10.36
C ASP A 60 6.27 16.00 -9.38
N SER A 61 6.50 17.30 -9.65
CA SER A 61 5.97 18.40 -8.84
C SER A 61 4.43 18.49 -8.87
N SER A 62 3.76 17.79 -9.79
CA SER A 62 2.30 17.80 -9.89
C SER A 62 1.61 17.07 -8.73
N ASP A 63 2.30 16.13 -8.08
CA ASP A 63 1.79 15.38 -6.93
C ASP A 63 1.81 16.18 -5.61
N PHE A 64 2.62 17.25 -5.55
CA PHE A 64 2.70 18.17 -4.43
C PHE A 64 1.70 19.34 -4.56
N GLY A 65 1.03 19.48 -5.70
CA GLY A 65 0.11 20.59 -5.99
C GLY A 65 -1.27 20.49 -5.33
N ASP A 66 -1.64 19.32 -4.79
CA ASP A 66 -2.91 19.07 -4.10
C ASP A 66 -2.77 19.05 -2.56
N LEU A 67 -1.63 19.53 -2.04
CA LEU A 67 -1.36 19.60 -0.61
C LEU A 67 -2.02 20.86 -0.02
N ASP A 68 -3.17 20.69 0.63
CA ASP A 68 -3.75 21.73 1.47
C ASP A 68 -3.11 21.70 2.86
N GLU A 69 -2.22 22.65 3.11
CA GLU A 69 -1.47 22.81 4.37
C GLU A 69 -2.39 23.07 5.58
N ASN A 70 -3.66 23.42 5.36
CA ASN A 70 -4.65 23.68 6.41
C ASN A 70 -5.53 22.46 6.74
N ASP A 71 -5.39 21.35 6.01
CA ASP A 71 -6.18 20.13 6.24
C ASP A 71 -5.30 18.97 6.74
N PRO A 72 -5.46 18.53 8.01
CA PRO A 72 -4.69 17.42 8.56
C PRO A 72 -4.92 16.10 7.80
N ALA A 73 -6.07 15.90 7.14
CA ALA A 73 -6.33 14.72 6.34
C ALA A 73 -5.51 14.71 5.03
N SER A 74 -5.25 15.89 4.46
CA SER A 74 -4.44 16.06 3.25
C SER A 74 -2.95 15.86 3.56
N ALA A 75 -2.47 16.39 4.70
CA ALA A 75 -1.12 16.11 5.21
C ALA A 75 -0.89 14.61 5.48
N ALA A 76 -1.86 13.92 6.09
CA ALA A 76 -1.77 12.48 6.36
C ALA A 76 -1.69 11.63 5.07
N ARG A 77 -2.48 11.98 4.04
CA ARG A 77 -2.40 11.30 2.73
C ARG A 77 -1.06 11.54 2.05
N PHE A 78 -0.53 12.76 2.15
CA PHE A 78 0.78 13.11 1.62
C PHE A 78 1.90 12.33 2.33
N MET A 79 1.92 12.29 3.66
CA MET A 79 2.91 11.52 4.44
C MET A 79 2.84 10.03 4.08
N LYS A 80 1.64 9.46 3.95
CA LYS A 80 1.44 8.06 3.55
C LYS A 80 1.91 7.79 2.11
N LYS A 81 1.76 8.75 1.20
CA LYS A 81 2.23 8.64 -0.18
C LYS A 81 3.75 8.74 -0.25
N MET A 82 4.35 9.73 0.42
CA MET A 82 5.80 9.89 0.54
C MET A 82 6.48 8.67 1.18
N GLY A 83 5.92 8.13 2.27
CA GLY A 83 6.45 6.94 2.93
C GLY A 83 6.44 5.70 2.04
N ARG A 84 5.44 5.55 1.17
CA ARG A 84 5.36 4.44 0.19
C ARG A 84 6.34 4.58 -0.97
N GLU A 85 6.70 5.80 -1.36
CA GLU A 85 7.69 6.01 -2.42
C GLU A 85 9.12 5.95 -1.90
N LEU A 86 9.34 6.30 -0.63
CA LEU A 86 10.62 6.21 0.06
C LEU A 86 10.94 4.82 0.62
N GLY A 87 9.93 3.95 0.78
CA GLY A 87 10.03 2.74 1.61
C GLY A 87 9.67 1.43 0.92
N ASP A 88 10.59 0.89 0.13
CA ASP A 88 10.85 -0.57 0.06
C ASP A 88 12.19 -0.93 0.75
N ASP A 89 13.00 0.06 1.15
CA ASP A 89 14.27 -0.12 1.88
C ASP A 89 14.13 0.05 3.41
N LEU A 90 13.03 0.66 3.86
CA LEU A 90 12.72 0.84 5.29
C LEU A 90 12.04 -0.39 5.92
N GLY A 91 11.80 -1.44 5.12
CA GLY A 91 11.27 -2.72 5.58
C GLY A 91 9.84 -2.68 6.13
N GLU A 92 9.29 -3.87 6.40
CA GLU A 92 7.98 -4.07 7.04
C GLU A 92 7.89 -3.37 8.41
N ASP A 93 9.03 -3.10 9.04
CA ASP A 93 9.17 -2.45 10.35
C ASP A 93 8.75 -0.96 10.34
N PHE A 94 9.02 -0.22 9.25
CA PHE A 94 8.63 1.20 9.16
C PHE A 94 7.14 1.38 8.91
N GLU A 95 6.52 0.52 8.10
CA GLU A 95 5.06 0.55 7.89
C GLU A 95 4.32 0.22 9.20
N SER A 96 4.83 -0.75 9.97
CA SER A 96 4.31 -1.09 11.30
C SER A 96 4.50 0.06 12.30
N ALA A 97 5.68 0.68 12.35
CA ALA A 97 5.95 1.81 13.25
C ALA A 97 5.11 3.06 12.92
N MET A 98 4.82 3.29 11.64
CA MET A 98 3.96 4.39 11.22
C MET A 98 2.48 4.12 11.53
N ASP A 99 2.01 2.88 11.34
CA ASP A 99 0.64 2.48 11.69
C ASP A 99 0.43 2.54 13.22
N GLU A 100 1.44 2.15 13.99
CA GLU A 100 1.49 2.29 15.45
C GLU A 100 1.48 3.77 15.87
N ALA A 101 2.36 4.61 15.30
CA ALA A 101 2.41 6.04 15.61
C ALA A 101 1.12 6.80 15.20
N LEU A 102 0.44 6.39 14.12
CA LEU A 102 -0.86 6.95 13.74
C LEU A 102 -1.99 6.46 14.65
N SER A 103 -1.92 5.20 15.10
CA SER A 103 -2.85 4.63 16.07
C SER A 103 -2.64 5.19 17.49
N GLU A 104 -1.43 5.63 17.82
CA GLU A 104 -1.05 6.29 19.07
C GLU A 104 -1.23 7.82 19.00
N GLY A 105 -1.22 8.40 17.79
CA GLY A 105 -1.40 9.82 17.51
C GLY A 105 -2.80 10.38 17.73
N GLU A 106 -3.78 9.55 18.12
CA GLU A 106 -5.06 10.00 18.69
C GLU A 106 -4.96 10.28 20.21
N GLY A 107 -3.75 10.29 20.79
CA GLY A 107 -3.55 10.49 22.22
C GLY A 107 -2.30 11.29 22.61
N GLY A 108 -2.34 12.61 22.46
CA GLY A 108 -1.64 13.52 23.37
C GLY A 108 -0.40 14.25 22.83
N GLU A 109 -0.40 15.57 23.04
CA GLU A 109 0.70 16.50 22.83
C GLU A 109 1.96 16.20 23.65
N THR A 110 3.08 16.78 23.20
CA THR A 110 4.40 16.96 23.87
C THR A 110 5.30 15.71 23.84
N ASP A 111 6.51 15.73 23.29
CA ASP A 111 7.62 16.59 23.69
C ASP A 111 8.67 16.65 22.56
N ALA A 112 9.10 17.88 22.26
CA ALA A 112 10.26 18.13 21.42
C ALA A 112 11.52 17.81 22.23
N ALA A 113 12.18 16.69 21.96
CA ALA A 113 13.50 16.41 22.50
C ALA A 113 14.47 16.08 21.36
N ALA A 114 15.12 17.12 20.85
CA ALA A 114 16.38 16.98 20.14
C ALA A 114 17.42 16.32 21.07
N PRO A 115 18.16 15.29 20.65
CA PRO A 115 19.34 14.89 21.40
C PRO A 115 20.50 15.80 20.99
N GLU A 116 20.87 16.66 21.94
CA GLU A 116 22.02 17.54 21.89
C GLU A 116 23.34 16.76 21.95
N SER A 117 24.35 17.36 21.33
CA SER A 117 25.76 17.00 21.30
C SER A 117 26.34 16.55 22.65
N GLY A 118 26.90 15.34 22.68
CA GLY A 118 27.77 14.86 23.75
C GLY A 118 29.23 14.79 23.29
N ASP A 119 29.99 15.83 23.62
CA ASP A 119 31.45 15.88 23.60
C ASP A 119 32.02 14.84 24.58
N ALA A 120 32.92 13.97 24.10
CA ALA A 120 33.69 13.05 24.94
C ALA A 120 35.17 13.24 24.67
N SER A 121 35.73 14.27 25.32
CA SER A 121 37.16 14.36 25.63
C SER A 121 37.61 13.11 26.42
N GLY A 122 38.59 12.38 25.90
CA GLY A 122 39.21 11.24 26.58
C GLY A 122 40.54 10.87 25.96
N ALA A 123 41.59 11.52 26.45
CA ALA A 123 42.99 11.31 26.07
C ALA A 123 43.45 9.85 26.23
N PHE A 124 44.16 9.33 25.22
CA PHE A 124 45.08 8.21 25.38
C PHE A 124 46.38 8.55 24.64
N ASP A 125 47.44 8.48 25.43
CA ASP A 125 48.81 8.96 25.26
C ASP A 125 49.68 7.90 24.52
N ASP A 126 50.60 8.38 23.69
CA ASP A 126 51.95 7.85 23.36
C ASP A 126 52.20 6.36 22.98
N LEU A 127 52.55 6.16 21.69
CA LEU A 127 53.71 5.42 21.10
C LEU A 127 53.38 4.65 19.80
#